data_AF-A0A379U4Z3-F1
#
_entry.id   AF-A0A379U4Z3-F1
#
_cell.length_a   1.000
_cell.length_b   1.000
_cell.length_c   1.000
_cell.angle_alpha   90.00
_cell.angle_beta   90.00
_cell.angle_gamma   90.00
#
_symmetry.space_group_name_H-M   'P 1'
#
loop_
_entity.id
_entity.type
_entity.pdbx_description
1 polymer ?
#
loop_
_entity_poly.entity_id
_entity_poly.type
_entity_poly.pdbx_seq_one_letter_code
_entity_poly.pdbx_strand_id
1 'polypeptide(L)'
;MGVKITDEQLDEAIANIAKQNNMTMDQMRSRLAYDGLNYSTYRNQIRKEMIISEVRNNEVRRRITVLPQEVDALAKQIGTQNDASTELNLSHILIALPENPTSGQVNDAQRQAESIVEEARNGADFGKLAITYSADQQALKGGQMGWGRIQELPGIFAQALSTAKKGDIVGPIRSGVGFHILKVNDLRGQSPNISVTEVHARHILLKPSPIMTDQQARLKLEEIAADIKSGKTTFAAAAKEYSQDPGSANQGGDLGWATPDIFDPAFRDALTKLHKGQMSAPVHSSFGWHLIELLDTRKVDKTDAAQKDRAYRMLMNRKFSEEARPGCKNSEPVLTLRF
;
A
#
# COMPACT_ATOMS: atom_id res chain seq x y z
N MET A 1 -13.59 -25.07 23.37
CA MET A 1 -14.27 -24.41 22.24
C MET A 1 -14.21 -25.33 21.05
N GLY A 2 -15.35 -25.72 20.45
CA GLY A 2 -15.38 -26.67 19.34
C GLY A 2 -15.25 -25.97 17.99
N VAL A 3 -14.02 -25.84 17.47
CA VAL A 3 -13.79 -25.38 16.09
C VAL A 3 -14.31 -26.46 15.14
N LYS A 4 -15.24 -26.09 14.25
CA LYS A 4 -15.78 -26.96 13.20
C LYS A 4 -15.41 -26.39 11.85
N ILE A 5 -14.89 -27.22 10.96
CA ILE A 5 -14.61 -26.91 9.55
C ILE A 5 -15.75 -27.48 8.72
N THR A 6 -16.41 -26.67 7.90
CA THR A 6 -17.49 -27.13 7.02
C THR A 6 -16.92 -27.93 5.85
N ASP A 7 -17.76 -28.76 5.20
CA ASP A 7 -17.34 -29.51 4.02
C ASP A 7 -16.97 -28.58 2.85
N GLU A 8 -17.63 -27.43 2.72
CA GLU A 8 -17.32 -26.40 1.72
C GLU A 8 -15.91 -25.82 1.91
N GLN A 9 -15.56 -25.43 3.15
CA GLN A 9 -14.23 -24.91 3.48
C GLN A 9 -13.14 -25.96 3.23
N LEU A 10 -13.45 -27.23 3.50
CA LEU A 10 -12.53 -28.34 3.29
C LEU A 10 -12.29 -28.59 1.80
N ASP A 11 -13.34 -28.56 0.99
CA ASP A 11 -13.23 -28.76 -0.46
C ASP A 11 -12.49 -27.59 -1.12
N GLU A 12 -12.69 -26.35 -0.67
CA GLU A 12 -11.92 -25.18 -1.12
C GLU A 12 -10.43 -25.30 -0.75
N ALA A 13 -10.12 -25.73 0.47
CA ALA A 13 -8.75 -25.95 0.90
C ALA A 13 -8.05 -27.02 0.05
N ILE A 14 -8.72 -28.14 -0.23
CA ILE A 14 -8.18 -29.21 -1.07
C ILE A 14 -8.01 -28.73 -2.52
N ALA A 15 -8.94 -27.94 -3.05
CA ALA A 15 -8.82 -27.34 -4.38
C ALA A 15 -7.63 -26.38 -4.48
N ASN A 16 -7.36 -25.61 -3.44
CA ASN A 16 -6.17 -24.76 -3.38
C ASN A 16 -4.88 -25.59 -3.35
N ILE A 17 -4.83 -26.72 -2.63
CA ILE A 17 -3.69 -27.63 -2.65
C ILE A 17 -3.50 -28.24 -4.06
N ALA A 18 -4.59 -28.68 -4.71
CA ALA A 18 -4.55 -29.18 -6.09
C ALA A 18 -3.95 -28.12 -7.03
N LYS A 19 -4.45 -26.88 -6.93
CA LYS A 19 -3.97 -25.75 -7.75
C LYS A 19 -2.51 -25.40 -7.49
N GLN A 20 -2.06 -25.40 -6.25
CA GLN A 20 -0.64 -25.19 -5.89
C GLN A 20 0.27 -26.28 -6.48
N ASN A 21 -0.25 -27.49 -6.67
CA ASN A 21 0.42 -28.60 -7.32
C ASN A 21 0.10 -28.70 -8.83
N ASN A 22 -0.44 -27.63 -9.43
CA ASN A 22 -0.76 -27.53 -10.86
C ASN A 22 -1.69 -28.64 -11.39
N MET A 23 -2.60 -29.14 -10.55
CA MET A 23 -3.55 -30.18 -10.92
C MET A 23 -5.00 -29.76 -10.63
N THR A 24 -5.94 -30.34 -11.37
CA THR A 24 -7.36 -30.19 -11.09
C THR A 24 -7.78 -31.07 -9.91
N MET A 25 -8.95 -30.79 -9.32
CA MET A 25 -9.51 -31.62 -8.24
C MET A 25 -9.67 -33.09 -8.65
N ASP A 26 -10.10 -33.34 -9.88
CA ASP A 26 -10.25 -34.71 -10.39
C ASP A 26 -8.90 -35.40 -10.58
N GLN A 27 -7.91 -34.68 -11.11
CA GLN A 27 -6.54 -35.20 -11.22
C GLN A 27 -5.93 -35.52 -9.85
N MET A 28 -6.17 -34.67 -8.85
CA MET A 28 -5.72 -34.92 -7.47
C MET A 28 -6.38 -36.17 -6.88
N ARG A 29 -7.69 -36.36 -7.08
CA ARG A 29 -8.41 -37.57 -6.65
C ARG A 29 -7.87 -38.83 -7.32
N SER A 30 -7.67 -38.79 -8.63
CA SER A 30 -7.08 -39.90 -9.38
C SER A 30 -5.67 -40.23 -8.91
N ARG A 31 -4.86 -39.21 -8.59
CA ARG A 31 -3.51 -39.39 -8.07
C ARG A 31 -3.51 -40.04 -6.68
N LEU A 32 -4.35 -39.56 -5.77
CA LEU A 32 -4.51 -40.16 -4.44
C LEU A 32 -4.96 -41.62 -4.52
N ALA A 33 -5.87 -41.93 -5.45
CA ALA A 33 -6.31 -43.31 -5.69
C ALA A 33 -5.17 -44.19 -6.24
N TYR A 34 -4.34 -43.68 -7.15
CA TYR A 34 -3.16 -44.36 -7.65
C TYR A 34 -2.13 -44.64 -6.54
N ASP A 35 -1.92 -43.68 -5.63
CA ASP A 35 -1.03 -43.82 -4.47
C ASP A 35 -1.64 -44.67 -3.33
N GLY A 36 -2.81 -45.29 -3.55
CA GLY A 36 -3.48 -46.19 -2.60
C GLY A 36 -4.15 -45.49 -1.42
N LEU A 37 -4.31 -44.16 -1.47
CA LEU A 37 -4.90 -43.36 -0.40
C LEU A 37 -6.41 -43.20 -0.61
N ASN A 38 -7.19 -43.54 0.42
CA ASN A 38 -8.63 -43.30 0.39
C ASN A 38 -8.94 -41.79 0.52
N TYR A 39 -9.74 -41.26 -0.41
CA TYR A 39 -10.08 -39.83 -0.46
C TYR A 39 -10.78 -39.33 0.81
N SER A 40 -11.65 -40.14 1.43
CA SER A 40 -12.31 -39.79 2.70
C SER A 40 -11.30 -39.66 3.84
N THR A 41 -10.33 -40.57 3.90
CA THR A 41 -9.23 -40.52 4.89
C THR A 41 -8.37 -39.27 4.68
N TYR A 42 -8.02 -38.96 3.43
CA TYR A 42 -7.29 -37.73 3.09
C TYR A 42 -8.06 -36.47 3.50
N ARG A 43 -9.36 -36.38 3.18
CA ARG A 43 -10.23 -35.28 3.62
C ARG A 43 -10.23 -35.13 5.14
N ASN A 44 -10.33 -36.22 5.89
CA ASN A 44 -10.31 -36.18 7.35
C ASN A 44 -8.95 -35.72 7.91
N GLN A 45 -7.85 -36.07 7.25
CA GLN A 45 -6.51 -35.60 7.61
C GLN A 45 -6.36 -34.10 7.38
N ILE A 46 -6.76 -33.60 6.21
CA ILE A 46 -6.75 -32.16 5.93
C ILE A 46 -7.67 -31.41 6.90
N ARG A 47 -8.85 -31.96 7.21
CA ARG A 47 -9.74 -31.39 8.22
C ARG A 47 -9.07 -31.28 9.59
N LYS A 48 -8.34 -32.32 10.02
CA LYS A 48 -7.59 -32.31 11.28
C LYS A 48 -6.51 -31.22 11.27
N GLU A 49 -5.74 -31.10 10.20
CA GLU A 49 -4.72 -30.06 10.04
C GLU A 49 -5.32 -28.65 10.04
N MET A 50 -6.47 -28.45 9.37
CA MET A 50 -7.19 -27.18 9.39
C MET A 50 -7.67 -26.82 10.79
N ILE A 51 -8.23 -27.78 11.54
CA ILE A 51 -8.64 -27.57 12.94
C ILE A 51 -7.42 -27.19 13.80
N ILE A 52 -6.31 -27.92 13.67
CA ILE A 52 -5.08 -27.63 14.41
C ILE A 52 -4.56 -26.23 14.07
N SER A 53 -4.53 -25.87 12.78
CA SER A 53 -4.11 -24.55 12.32
C SER A 53 -5.02 -23.44 12.84
N GLU A 54 -6.34 -23.60 12.77
CA GLU A 54 -7.31 -22.62 13.29
C GLU A 54 -7.21 -22.43 14.80
N VAL A 55 -7.11 -23.54 15.55
CA VAL A 55 -6.92 -23.48 17.01
C VAL A 55 -5.61 -22.78 17.35
N ARG A 56 -4.50 -23.16 16.68
CA ARG A 56 -3.19 -22.50 16.87
C ARG A 56 -3.28 -21.01 16.55
N ASN A 57 -3.85 -20.65 15.41
CA ASN A 57 -3.94 -19.25 14.96
C ASN A 57 -4.81 -18.42 15.93
N ASN A 58 -5.91 -18.97 16.43
CA ASN A 58 -6.80 -18.30 17.37
C ASN A 58 -6.13 -18.14 18.75
N GLU A 59 -5.48 -19.19 19.27
CA GLU A 59 -4.76 -19.13 20.55
C GLU A 59 -3.56 -18.18 20.49
N VAL A 60 -2.84 -18.14 19.37
CA VAL A 60 -1.77 -17.16 19.12
C VAL A 60 -2.34 -15.74 19.03
N ARG A 61 -3.40 -15.52 18.23
CA ARG A 61 -4.04 -14.20 18.11
C ARG A 61 -4.56 -13.65 19.43
N ARG A 62 -5.07 -14.51 20.33
CA ARG A 62 -5.53 -14.10 21.67
C ARG A 62 -4.40 -13.61 22.59
N ARG A 63 -3.16 -14.05 22.34
CA ARG A 63 -1.98 -13.65 23.12
C ARG A 63 -1.30 -12.40 22.56
N ILE A 64 -1.48 -12.12 21.28
CA ILE A 64 -0.92 -10.95 20.63
C ILE A 64 -1.64 -9.69 21.09
N THR A 65 -0.91 -8.79 21.72
CA THR A 65 -1.34 -7.41 21.97
C THR A 65 -0.41 -6.46 21.19
N VAL A 66 -1.01 -5.61 20.35
CA VAL A 66 -0.30 -4.52 19.67
C VAL A 66 -0.66 -3.22 20.37
N LEU A 67 0.32 -2.59 21.02
CA LEU A 67 0.10 -1.35 21.75
C LEU A 67 0.04 -0.16 20.78
N PRO A 68 -0.84 0.84 21.02
CA PRO A 68 -0.91 2.03 20.16
C PRO A 68 0.44 2.74 19.98
N GLN A 69 1.23 2.81 21.05
CA GLN A 69 2.56 3.43 21.03
C GLN A 69 3.55 2.69 20.10
N GLU A 70 3.46 1.36 20.00
CA GLU A 70 4.29 0.57 19.07
C GLU A 70 3.92 0.88 17.61
N VAL A 71 2.62 1.01 17.33
CA VAL A 71 2.11 1.39 16.01
C VAL A 71 2.59 2.79 15.64
N ASP A 72 2.45 3.76 16.55
CA ASP A 72 2.89 5.14 16.31
C ASP A 72 4.41 5.22 16.10
N ALA A 73 5.21 4.48 16.88
CA ALA A 73 6.66 4.46 16.74
C ALA A 73 7.09 3.88 15.38
N LEU A 74 6.50 2.75 14.97
CA LEU A 74 6.80 2.13 13.68
C LEU A 74 6.25 2.94 12.51
N ALA A 75 5.08 3.54 12.62
CA ALA A 75 4.51 4.41 11.59
C ALA A 75 5.40 5.62 11.33
N LYS A 76 5.92 6.26 12.40
CA LYS A 76 6.91 7.33 12.30
C LYS A 76 8.20 6.85 11.64
N GLN A 77 8.68 5.66 11.99
CA GLN A 77 9.87 5.07 11.36
C GLN A 77 9.66 4.78 9.87
N ILE A 78 8.50 4.27 9.48
CA ILE A 78 8.13 4.09 8.06
C ILE A 78 8.03 5.46 7.36
N GLY A 79 7.47 6.46 8.05
CA GLY A 79 7.34 7.83 7.59
C GLY A 79 8.67 8.52 7.33
N THR A 80 9.65 8.38 8.24
CA THR A 80 11.01 8.91 8.11
C THR A 80 11.87 8.10 7.15
N GLN A 81 11.60 6.80 7.01
CA GLN A 81 12.16 5.98 5.95
C GLN A 81 11.46 6.15 4.60
N ASN A 82 10.61 7.15 4.36
CA ASN A 82 10.13 7.43 3.00
C ASN A 82 11.25 7.93 2.04
N ASP A 83 12.46 8.20 2.55
CA ASP A 83 13.68 8.27 1.71
C ASP A 83 14.12 6.89 1.17
N ALA A 84 13.54 5.78 1.66
CA ALA A 84 13.83 4.41 1.22
C ALA A 84 13.23 4.05 -0.14
N SER A 85 12.24 4.81 -0.64
CA SER A 85 11.71 4.61 -1.99
C SER A 85 12.41 5.48 -3.04
N THR A 86 13.29 6.40 -2.63
CA THR A 86 14.05 7.23 -3.56
C THR A 86 15.11 6.38 -4.24
N GLU A 87 14.85 6.07 -5.51
CA GLU A 87 15.83 5.51 -6.42
C GLU A 87 16.60 6.66 -7.08
N LEU A 88 17.92 6.54 -7.09
CA LEU A 88 18.82 7.48 -7.75
C LEU A 88 19.36 6.83 -9.02
N ASN A 89 19.40 7.59 -10.11
CA ASN A 89 20.21 7.25 -11.27
C ASN A 89 21.56 7.95 -11.13
N LEU A 90 22.65 7.19 -11.04
CA LEU A 90 23.98 7.73 -10.76
C LEU A 90 24.99 7.38 -11.86
N SER A 91 25.95 8.28 -12.04
CA SER A 91 27.22 8.00 -12.71
C SER A 91 28.38 8.15 -11.73
N HIS A 92 29.44 7.37 -11.90
CA HIS A 92 30.56 7.27 -10.98
C HIS A 92 31.91 7.36 -11.70
N ILE A 93 32.86 8.04 -11.06
CA ILE A 93 34.28 8.10 -11.43
C ILE A 93 35.11 7.66 -10.21
N LEU A 94 36.05 6.76 -10.43
CA LEU A 94 37.05 6.35 -9.44
C LEU A 94 38.45 6.80 -9.86
N ILE A 95 39.11 7.60 -9.04
CA ILE A 95 40.54 7.85 -9.14
C ILE A 95 41.26 6.87 -8.22
N ALA A 96 41.82 5.82 -8.79
CA ALA A 96 42.39 4.70 -8.05
C ALA A 96 43.62 5.11 -7.23
N LEU A 97 43.72 4.57 -6.01
CA LEU A 97 44.94 4.57 -5.21
C LEU A 97 45.42 3.14 -4.99
N PRO A 98 46.74 2.89 -4.94
CA PRO A 98 47.28 1.60 -4.51
C PRO A 98 46.92 1.33 -3.04
N GLU A 99 46.96 0.06 -2.62
CA GLU A 99 46.60 -0.36 -1.25
C GLU A 99 47.38 0.39 -0.15
N ASN A 100 48.65 0.71 -0.42
CA ASN A 100 49.52 1.48 0.48
C ASN A 100 50.10 2.70 -0.26
N PRO A 101 49.30 3.78 -0.42
CA PRO A 101 49.72 4.94 -1.17
C PRO A 101 50.67 5.81 -0.34
N THR A 102 51.69 6.35 -1.00
CA THR A 102 52.53 7.42 -0.42
C THR A 102 51.74 8.72 -0.30
N SER A 103 52.16 9.62 0.59
CA SER A 103 51.52 10.95 0.73
C SER A 103 51.52 11.74 -0.58
N GLY A 104 52.56 11.60 -1.41
CA GLY A 104 52.60 12.19 -2.75
C GLY A 104 51.48 11.67 -3.64
N GLN A 105 51.33 10.35 -3.74
CA GLN A 105 50.27 9.72 -4.54
C GLN A 105 48.87 10.11 -4.07
N VAL A 106 48.64 10.20 -2.75
CA VAL A 106 47.35 10.65 -2.20
C VAL A 106 47.06 12.09 -2.62
N ASN A 107 48.04 12.98 -2.47
CA ASN A 107 47.87 14.39 -2.83
C ASN A 107 47.66 14.58 -4.33
N ASP A 108 48.35 13.81 -5.17
CA ASP A 108 48.20 13.87 -6.62
C ASP A 108 46.81 13.40 -7.06
N ALA A 109 46.35 12.25 -6.52
CA ALA A 109 45.02 11.74 -6.79
C ALA A 109 43.91 12.67 -6.29
N GLN A 110 44.11 13.31 -5.12
CA GLN A 110 43.18 14.29 -4.59
C GLN A 110 43.05 15.51 -5.52
N ARG A 111 44.18 16.11 -5.93
CA ARG A 111 44.16 17.27 -6.85
C ARG A 111 43.49 16.93 -8.18
N GLN A 112 43.74 15.73 -8.70
CA GLN A 112 43.07 15.26 -9.92
C GLN A 112 41.56 15.11 -9.71
N ALA A 113 41.13 14.52 -8.59
CA ALA A 113 39.72 14.35 -8.27
C ALA A 113 39.00 15.70 -8.07
N GLU A 114 39.66 16.67 -7.44
CA GLU A 114 39.16 18.05 -7.26
C GLU A 114 38.99 18.76 -8.61
N SER A 115 39.97 18.66 -9.52
CA SER A 115 39.87 19.21 -10.89
C SER A 115 38.67 18.64 -11.64
N ILE A 116 38.47 17.31 -11.59
CA ILE A 116 37.35 16.65 -12.28
C ILE A 116 36.00 17.10 -11.71
N VAL A 117 35.90 17.28 -10.39
CA VAL A 117 34.69 17.80 -9.74
C VAL A 117 34.39 19.23 -10.19
N GLU A 118 35.42 20.07 -10.29
CA GLU A 118 35.28 21.45 -10.76
C GLU A 118 34.85 21.50 -12.24
N GLU A 119 35.49 20.73 -13.12
CA GLU A 119 35.11 20.59 -14.53
C GLU A 119 33.66 20.10 -14.68
N ALA A 120 33.28 19.07 -13.92
CA ALA A 120 31.92 18.53 -13.92
C ALA A 120 30.88 19.56 -13.45
N ARG A 121 31.20 20.37 -12.43
CA ARG A 121 30.34 21.47 -11.93
C ARG A 121 30.23 22.61 -12.94
N ASN A 122 31.28 22.86 -13.72
CA ASN A 122 31.30 23.84 -14.81
C ASN A 122 30.58 23.34 -16.08
N GLY A 123 29.93 22.17 -16.02
CA GLY A 123 29.08 21.66 -17.10
C GLY A 123 29.80 20.77 -18.11
N ALA A 124 31.03 20.32 -17.82
CA ALA A 124 31.68 19.31 -18.63
C ALA A 124 30.87 17.99 -18.67
N ASP A 125 30.99 17.26 -19.78
CA ASP A 125 30.31 15.97 -19.93
C ASP A 125 30.92 14.94 -18.98
N PHE A 126 30.16 14.57 -17.95
CA PHE A 126 30.59 13.62 -16.93
C PHE A 126 30.90 12.23 -17.50
N GLY A 127 30.20 11.80 -18.56
CA GLY A 127 30.48 10.53 -19.23
C GLY A 127 31.85 10.55 -19.91
N LYS A 128 32.21 11.67 -20.55
CA LYS A 128 33.56 11.86 -21.12
C LYS A 128 34.65 11.91 -20.06
N LEU A 129 34.39 12.56 -18.94
CA LEU A 129 35.31 12.57 -17.79
C LEU A 129 35.49 11.16 -17.23
N ALA A 130 34.42 10.38 -17.13
CA ALA A 130 34.49 8.99 -16.68
C ALA A 130 35.30 8.10 -17.63
N ILE A 131 35.09 8.24 -18.95
CA ILE A 131 35.86 7.48 -19.95
C ILE A 131 37.36 7.85 -19.88
N THR A 132 37.68 9.11 -19.63
CA THR A 132 39.06 9.61 -19.61
C THR A 132 39.81 9.23 -18.32
N TYR A 133 39.15 9.34 -17.17
CA TYR A 133 39.83 9.31 -15.87
C TYR A 133 39.42 8.18 -14.93
N SER A 134 38.26 7.55 -15.14
CA SER A 134 37.78 6.55 -14.20
C SER A 134 38.55 5.23 -14.35
N ALA A 135 39.00 4.69 -13.22
CA ALA A 135 39.61 3.37 -13.13
C ALA A 135 38.57 2.26 -12.83
N ASP A 136 37.27 2.58 -12.79
CA ASP A 136 36.21 1.62 -12.54
C ASP A 136 35.82 0.81 -13.78
N GLN A 137 35.10 -0.31 -13.58
CA GLN A 137 34.66 -1.18 -14.69
C GLN A 137 33.66 -0.48 -15.63
N GLN A 138 32.97 0.54 -15.16
CA GLN A 138 31.95 1.26 -15.92
C GLN A 138 32.52 2.48 -16.67
N ALA A 139 33.81 2.77 -16.56
CA ALA A 139 34.50 3.91 -17.19
C ALA A 139 34.16 4.05 -18.67
N LEU A 140 34.34 2.96 -19.44
CA LEU A 140 34.07 2.92 -20.88
C LEU A 140 32.58 3.10 -21.25
N LYS A 141 31.68 2.96 -20.27
CA LYS A 141 30.23 3.21 -20.40
C LYS A 141 29.84 4.56 -19.80
N GLY A 142 30.78 5.49 -19.67
CA GLY A 142 30.55 6.82 -19.09
C GLY A 142 30.26 6.78 -17.58
N GLY A 143 30.76 5.76 -16.89
CA GLY A 143 30.58 5.59 -15.44
C GLY A 143 29.15 5.28 -15.03
N GLN A 144 28.27 4.86 -15.93
CA GLN A 144 26.85 4.68 -15.64
C GLN A 144 26.61 3.49 -14.67
N MET A 145 26.04 3.78 -13.51
CA MET A 145 25.60 2.77 -12.53
C MET A 145 24.13 2.37 -12.72
N GLY A 146 23.33 3.25 -13.34
CA GLY A 146 21.90 3.02 -13.51
C GLY A 146 21.09 3.39 -12.27
N TRP A 147 19.87 2.86 -12.17
CA TRP A 147 18.96 3.10 -11.04
C TRP A 147 19.29 2.18 -9.88
N GLY A 148 19.45 2.74 -8.68
CA GLY A 148 19.65 2.00 -7.44
C GLY A 148 19.15 2.78 -6.23
N ARG A 149 18.94 2.08 -5.11
CA ARG A 149 18.50 2.73 -3.86
C ARG A 149 19.69 3.25 -3.08
N ILE A 150 19.50 4.37 -2.37
CA ILE A 150 20.55 4.93 -1.49
C ILE A 150 21.06 3.90 -0.48
N GLN A 151 20.17 3.01 -0.01
CA GLN A 151 20.49 1.95 0.96
C GLN A 151 21.36 0.81 0.39
N GLU A 152 21.39 0.66 -0.93
CA GLU A 152 22.20 -0.35 -1.61
C GLU A 152 23.62 0.17 -1.88
N LEU A 153 23.87 1.47 -1.68
CA LEU A 153 25.17 2.10 -1.85
C LEU A 153 26.01 1.99 -0.57
N PRO A 154 27.35 1.91 -0.69
CA PRO A 154 28.25 2.04 0.45
C PRO A 154 27.92 3.25 1.33
N GLY A 155 27.93 3.08 2.66
CA GLY A 155 27.50 4.12 3.61
C GLY A 155 28.24 5.46 3.49
N ILE A 156 29.48 5.44 2.99
CA ILE A 156 30.28 6.64 2.70
C ILE A 156 29.64 7.55 1.63
N PHE A 157 28.76 7.00 0.78
CA PHE A 157 28.01 7.74 -0.24
C PHE A 157 26.64 8.17 0.27
N ALA A 158 25.98 7.35 1.10
CA ALA A 158 24.63 7.60 1.58
C ALA A 158 24.51 8.98 2.28
N GLN A 159 25.50 9.34 3.10
CA GLN A 159 25.52 10.64 3.77
C GLN A 159 25.58 11.81 2.78
N ALA A 160 26.42 11.71 1.76
CA ALA A 160 26.63 12.75 0.77
C ALA A 160 25.48 12.85 -0.26
N LEU A 161 24.82 11.72 -0.54
CA LEU A 161 23.68 11.64 -1.46
C LEU A 161 22.33 11.98 -0.81
N SER A 162 22.23 11.92 0.52
CA SER A 162 20.98 12.22 1.27
C SER A 162 20.41 13.63 0.99
N THR A 163 21.26 14.59 0.64
CA THR A 163 20.88 15.98 0.36
C THR A 163 21.08 16.38 -1.10
N ALA A 164 21.49 15.43 -1.95
CA ALA A 164 21.84 15.70 -3.35
C ALA A 164 20.59 15.83 -4.22
N LYS A 165 20.63 16.80 -5.13
CA LYS A 165 19.59 17.10 -6.12
C LYS A 165 19.98 16.60 -7.50
N LYS A 166 19.01 16.60 -8.42
CA LYS A 166 19.24 16.23 -9.82
C LYS A 166 20.28 17.17 -10.43
N GLY A 167 21.33 16.60 -11.01
CA GLY A 167 22.45 17.31 -11.61
C GLY A 167 23.63 17.55 -10.66
N ASP A 168 23.48 17.29 -9.36
CA ASP A 168 24.55 17.56 -8.40
C ASP A 168 25.77 16.65 -8.61
N ILE A 169 26.94 17.23 -8.40
CA ILE A 169 28.23 16.54 -8.37
C ILE A 169 28.69 16.40 -6.93
N VAL A 170 28.75 15.15 -6.48
CA VAL A 170 29.06 14.75 -5.11
C VAL A 170 30.47 14.19 -5.05
N GLY A 171 31.31 14.77 -4.19
CA GLY A 171 32.70 14.38 -3.99
C GLY A 171 33.69 15.54 -4.10
N PRO A 172 35.00 15.24 -4.08
CA PRO A 172 35.57 13.89 -4.07
C PRO A 172 35.47 13.21 -2.69
N ILE A 173 35.06 11.93 -2.66
CA ILE A 173 34.90 11.12 -1.44
C ILE A 173 36.06 10.13 -1.35
N ARG A 174 36.84 10.18 -0.26
CA ARG A 174 37.97 9.27 -0.04
C ARG A 174 37.49 7.90 0.46
N SER A 175 38.05 6.83 -0.10
CA SER A 175 37.91 5.44 0.36
C SER A 175 39.27 4.73 0.40
N GLY A 176 39.28 3.43 0.74
CA GLY A 176 40.49 2.60 0.67
C GLY A 176 41.00 2.33 -0.75
N VAL A 177 40.15 2.45 -1.78
CA VAL A 177 40.53 2.19 -3.18
C VAL A 177 40.81 3.47 -3.98
N GLY A 178 40.65 4.65 -3.38
CA GLY A 178 40.89 5.92 -4.07
C GLY A 178 39.90 7.03 -3.71
N PHE A 179 39.66 7.92 -4.67
CA PHE A 179 38.67 9.00 -4.58
C PHE A 179 37.49 8.73 -5.52
N HIS A 180 36.29 8.87 -4.99
CA HIS A 180 35.03 8.66 -5.70
C HIS A 180 34.35 9.98 -6.00
N ILE A 181 33.85 10.12 -7.22
CA ILE A 181 33.04 11.26 -7.65
C ILE A 181 31.75 10.72 -8.24
N LEU A 182 30.62 11.22 -7.77
CA LEU A 182 29.30 10.76 -8.18
C LEU A 182 28.54 11.92 -8.83
N LYS A 183 27.83 11.64 -9.91
CA LYS A 183 26.86 12.56 -10.51
C LYS A 183 25.45 12.01 -10.33
N VAL A 184 24.54 12.84 -9.84
CA VAL A 184 23.12 12.50 -9.77
C VAL A 184 22.47 12.80 -11.11
N ASN A 185 22.27 11.78 -11.94
CA ASN A 185 21.66 11.93 -13.26
C ASN A 185 20.16 12.18 -13.15
N ASP A 186 19.49 11.44 -12.26
CA ASP A 186 18.06 11.59 -12.02
C ASP A 186 17.64 11.02 -10.65
N LEU A 187 16.46 11.41 -10.18
CA LEU A 187 15.85 10.91 -8.94
C LEU A 187 14.40 10.55 -9.22
N ARG A 188 13.94 9.41 -8.70
CA ARG A 188 12.53 9.01 -8.72
C ARG A 188 12.16 8.34 -7.40
N GLY A 189 10.89 8.38 -7.02
CA GLY A 189 10.42 7.65 -5.84
C GLY A 189 9.92 8.48 -4.67
N GLN A 190 9.25 9.60 -4.94
CA GLN A 190 8.18 10.02 -4.04
C GLN A 190 7.09 8.94 -4.09
N SER A 191 6.88 8.21 -2.99
CA SER A 191 5.57 7.60 -2.79
C SER A 191 4.56 8.73 -2.85
N PRO A 192 3.57 8.70 -3.76
CA PRO A 192 2.59 9.77 -3.82
C PRO A 192 1.92 9.85 -2.45
N ASN A 193 1.83 11.06 -1.89
CA ASN A 193 0.96 11.32 -0.74
C ASN A 193 -0.36 10.61 -1.01
N ILE A 194 -0.82 9.77 -0.08
CA ILE A 194 -2.10 9.10 -0.24
C ILE A 194 -3.16 10.16 0.01
N SER A 195 -3.44 10.94 -1.03
CA SER A 195 -4.52 11.91 -1.03
C SER A 195 -5.80 11.17 -1.33
N VAL A 196 -6.67 11.04 -0.31
CA VAL A 196 -8.00 10.50 -0.51
C VAL A 196 -8.94 11.67 -0.79
N THR A 197 -9.80 11.50 -1.78
CA THR A 197 -10.86 12.48 -2.04
C THR A 197 -12.02 12.17 -1.13
N GLU A 198 -12.30 13.07 -0.20
CA GLU A 198 -13.52 13.05 0.61
C GLU A 198 -14.55 13.99 -0.03
N VAL A 199 -15.81 13.59 0.06
CA VAL A 199 -16.97 14.36 -0.40
C VAL A 199 -17.83 14.72 0.81
N HIS A 200 -18.40 15.91 0.78
CA HIS A 200 -19.42 16.33 1.72
C HIS A 200 -20.74 16.37 0.97
N ALA A 201 -21.70 15.55 1.40
CA ALA A 201 -22.97 15.41 0.71
C ALA A 201 -24.13 15.37 1.71
N ARG A 202 -25.32 15.66 1.20
CA ARG A 202 -26.57 15.48 1.93
C ARG A 202 -27.59 14.71 1.10
N HIS A 203 -28.50 14.02 1.76
CA HIS A 203 -29.54 13.24 1.10
C HIS A 203 -30.91 13.28 1.78
N ILE A 204 -31.94 12.95 1.01
CA ILE A 204 -33.29 12.64 1.50
C ILE A 204 -33.60 11.21 1.09
N LEU A 205 -33.80 10.32 2.07
CA LEU A 205 -34.09 8.90 1.84
C LEU A 205 -35.58 8.61 1.97
N LEU A 206 -36.18 7.99 0.96
CA LEU A 206 -37.51 7.40 1.01
C LEU A 206 -37.43 5.89 0.77
N LYS A 207 -37.75 5.09 1.78
CA LYS A 207 -37.71 3.63 1.68
C LYS A 207 -39.04 3.12 1.13
N PRO A 208 -39.03 2.32 0.05
CA PRO A 208 -40.21 1.58 -0.38
C PRO A 208 -40.73 0.71 0.76
N SER A 209 -42.05 0.55 0.82
CA SER A 209 -42.73 -0.28 1.81
C SER A 209 -44.01 -0.87 1.18
N PRO A 210 -44.70 -1.82 1.84
CA PRO A 210 -46.00 -2.30 1.35
C PRO A 210 -47.03 -1.19 1.13
N ILE A 211 -46.83 -0.01 1.73
CA ILE A 211 -47.69 1.17 1.61
C ILE A 211 -47.19 2.13 0.53
N MET A 212 -45.88 2.18 0.25
CA MET A 212 -45.26 3.07 -0.73
C MET A 212 -44.42 2.27 -1.73
N THR A 213 -44.91 2.15 -2.96
CA THR A 213 -44.19 1.47 -4.04
C THR A 213 -42.97 2.27 -4.50
N ASP A 214 -42.05 1.62 -5.21
CA ASP A 214 -40.88 2.28 -5.82
C ASP A 214 -41.26 3.46 -6.71
N GLN A 215 -42.32 3.31 -7.51
CA GLN A 215 -42.80 4.38 -8.38
C GLN A 215 -43.33 5.56 -7.57
N GLN A 216 -44.06 5.31 -6.48
CA GLN A 216 -44.56 6.36 -5.58
C GLN A 216 -43.41 7.06 -4.86
N ALA A 217 -42.41 6.30 -4.38
CA ALA A 217 -41.20 6.83 -3.76
C ALA A 217 -40.45 7.79 -4.70
N ARG A 218 -40.22 7.34 -5.95
CA ARG A 218 -39.57 8.14 -6.99
C ARG A 218 -40.34 9.43 -7.27
N LEU A 219 -41.64 9.33 -7.56
CA LEU A 219 -42.48 10.49 -7.87
C LEU A 219 -42.53 11.48 -6.70
N LYS A 220 -42.54 10.98 -5.45
CA LYS A 220 -42.51 11.85 -4.28
C LYS A 220 -41.20 12.63 -4.17
N LEU A 221 -40.05 12.00 -4.47
CA LEU A 221 -38.77 12.71 -4.52
C LEU A 221 -38.71 13.72 -5.66
N GLU A 222 -39.37 13.48 -6.80
CA GLU A 222 -39.45 14.47 -7.89
C GLU A 222 -40.23 15.71 -7.48
N GLU A 223 -41.34 15.53 -6.77
CA GLU A 223 -42.11 16.62 -6.17
C GLU A 223 -41.26 17.41 -5.17
N ILE A 224 -40.60 16.72 -4.23
CA ILE A 224 -39.71 17.34 -3.23
C ILE A 224 -38.57 18.10 -3.92
N ALA A 225 -37.96 17.52 -4.96
CA ALA A 225 -36.91 18.18 -5.72
C ALA A 225 -37.39 19.45 -6.42
N ALA A 226 -38.63 19.46 -6.94
CA ALA A 226 -39.23 20.64 -7.56
C ALA A 226 -39.54 21.74 -6.52
N ASP A 227 -40.05 21.36 -5.35
CA ASP A 227 -40.31 22.28 -4.24
C ASP A 227 -39.01 22.92 -3.71
N ILE A 228 -37.92 22.15 -3.65
CA ILE A 228 -36.58 22.67 -3.28
C ILE A 228 -36.06 23.63 -4.36
N LYS A 229 -36.15 23.26 -5.64
CA LYS A 229 -35.66 24.09 -6.76
C LYS A 229 -36.44 25.40 -6.92
N SER A 230 -37.73 25.40 -6.62
CA SER A 230 -38.60 26.58 -6.69
C SER A 230 -38.49 27.48 -5.45
N GLY A 231 -37.78 27.04 -4.41
CA GLY A 231 -37.62 27.79 -3.15
C GLY A 231 -38.83 27.70 -2.21
N LYS A 232 -39.82 26.86 -2.50
CA LYS A 232 -40.98 26.62 -1.63
C LYS A 232 -40.59 25.96 -0.31
N THR A 233 -39.54 25.14 -0.33
CA THR A 233 -38.91 24.59 0.87
C THR A 233 -37.38 24.56 0.70
N THR A 234 -36.66 24.34 1.80
CA THR A 234 -35.22 24.10 1.74
C THR A 234 -34.93 22.61 1.76
N PHE A 235 -33.79 22.19 1.19
CA PHE A 235 -33.36 20.80 1.25
C PHE A 235 -33.32 20.28 2.70
N ALA A 236 -32.77 21.07 3.61
CA ALA A 236 -32.65 20.69 5.02
C ALA A 236 -34.01 20.52 5.70
N ALA A 237 -34.99 21.38 5.39
CA ALA A 237 -36.35 21.23 5.91
C ALA A 237 -37.02 19.96 5.35
N ALA A 238 -36.93 19.74 4.04
CA ALA A 238 -37.46 18.54 3.40
C ALA A 238 -36.78 17.26 3.92
N ALA A 239 -35.48 17.30 4.18
CA ALA A 239 -34.75 16.18 4.76
C ALA A 239 -35.24 15.86 6.18
N LYS A 240 -35.44 16.88 7.02
CA LYS A 240 -35.96 16.69 8.37
C LYS A 240 -37.40 16.15 8.41
N GLU A 241 -38.20 16.54 7.42
CA GLU A 241 -39.61 16.16 7.33
C GLU A 241 -39.82 14.78 6.70
N TYR A 242 -39.10 14.48 5.61
CA TYR A 242 -39.36 13.31 4.77
C TYR A 242 -38.29 12.23 4.83
N SER A 243 -37.04 12.56 5.21
CA SER A 243 -35.96 11.57 5.17
C SER A 243 -36.16 10.49 6.23
N GLN A 244 -36.10 9.23 5.78
CA GLN A 244 -36.23 8.02 6.59
C GLN A 244 -34.87 7.46 7.01
N ASP A 245 -33.82 8.28 6.92
CA ASP A 245 -32.51 8.02 7.48
C ASP A 245 -32.36 8.76 8.84
N PRO A 246 -32.49 8.06 9.97
CA PRO A 246 -32.44 8.69 11.29
C PRO A 246 -31.08 9.31 11.61
N GLY A 247 -29.99 8.86 10.95
CA GLY A 247 -28.64 9.38 11.16
C GLY A 247 -28.41 10.75 10.54
N SER A 248 -29.15 11.11 9.49
CA SER A 248 -28.95 12.36 8.74
C SER A 248 -30.17 13.27 8.71
N ALA A 249 -31.40 12.73 8.80
CA ALA A 249 -32.65 13.51 8.68
C ALA A 249 -32.70 14.71 9.63
N ASN A 250 -32.37 14.48 10.91
CA ASN A 250 -32.36 15.53 11.93
C ASN A 250 -31.26 16.58 11.74
N GLN A 251 -30.25 16.27 10.93
CA GLN A 251 -29.15 17.17 10.55
C GLN A 251 -29.39 17.78 9.15
N GLY A 252 -30.64 17.81 8.68
CA GLY A 252 -30.97 18.36 7.37
C GLY A 252 -30.47 17.50 6.21
N GLY A 253 -30.32 16.19 6.45
CA GLY A 253 -29.84 15.21 5.49
C GLY A 253 -28.33 15.13 5.39
N ASP A 254 -27.58 15.85 6.24
CA ASP A 254 -26.12 15.89 6.19
C ASP A 254 -25.49 14.52 6.50
N LEU A 255 -24.59 14.07 5.61
CA LEU A 255 -23.82 12.83 5.77
C LEU A 255 -22.39 13.10 6.24
N GLY A 256 -22.00 14.37 6.38
CA GLY A 256 -20.66 14.77 6.76
C GLY A 256 -19.61 14.48 5.66
N TRP A 257 -18.34 14.56 6.05
CA TRP A 257 -17.22 14.24 5.17
C TRP A 257 -16.95 12.75 5.15
N ALA A 258 -17.03 12.17 3.95
CA ALA A 258 -16.91 10.73 3.74
C ALA A 258 -16.12 10.44 2.48
N THR A 259 -15.47 9.28 2.45
CA THR A 259 -14.85 8.79 1.21
C THR A 259 -15.91 8.11 0.34
N PRO A 260 -15.95 8.32 -0.98
CA PRO A 260 -17.05 7.82 -1.82
C PRO A 260 -17.29 6.30 -1.78
N ASP A 261 -16.28 5.53 -1.37
CA ASP A 261 -16.31 4.07 -1.24
C ASP A 261 -17.17 3.56 -0.08
N ILE A 262 -17.51 4.40 0.91
CA ILE A 262 -18.40 3.98 2.00
C ILE A 262 -19.87 3.95 1.59
N PHE A 263 -20.23 4.61 0.48
CA PHE A 263 -21.60 4.70 0.01
C PHE A 263 -21.99 3.50 -0.87
N ASP A 264 -23.30 3.28 -0.98
CA ASP A 264 -23.86 2.32 -1.92
C ASP A 264 -23.37 2.62 -3.36
N PRO A 265 -23.10 1.60 -4.20
CA PRO A 265 -22.60 1.81 -5.56
C PRO A 265 -23.46 2.78 -6.39
N ALA A 266 -24.79 2.67 -6.33
CA ALA A 266 -25.67 3.54 -7.11
C ALA A 266 -25.65 4.99 -6.59
N PHE A 267 -25.57 5.15 -5.27
CA PHE A 267 -25.42 6.46 -4.63
C PHE A 267 -24.10 7.11 -5.04
N ARG A 268 -22.99 6.38 -4.95
CA ARG A 268 -21.65 6.82 -5.35
C ARG A 268 -21.60 7.21 -6.83
N ASP A 269 -22.18 6.40 -7.71
CA ASP A 269 -22.18 6.63 -9.15
C ASP A 269 -22.99 7.88 -9.53
N ALA A 270 -24.04 8.20 -8.79
CA ALA A 270 -24.73 9.47 -8.94
C ALA A 270 -23.85 10.64 -8.45
N LEU A 271 -23.25 10.49 -7.27
CA LEU A 271 -22.45 11.54 -6.62
C LEU A 271 -21.23 11.97 -7.44
N THR A 272 -20.58 11.02 -8.12
CA THR A 272 -19.44 11.28 -9.03
C THR A 272 -19.81 12.09 -10.28
N LYS A 273 -21.10 12.13 -10.66
CA LYS A 273 -21.61 12.89 -11.80
C LYS A 273 -22.08 14.29 -11.42
N LEU A 274 -22.15 14.61 -10.13
CA LEU A 274 -22.62 15.90 -9.64
C LEU A 274 -21.48 16.90 -9.55
N HIS A 275 -21.80 18.16 -9.86
CA HIS A 275 -20.97 19.30 -9.55
C HIS A 275 -21.25 19.81 -8.13
N LYS A 276 -20.33 20.61 -7.59
CA LYS A 276 -20.51 21.27 -6.28
C LYS A 276 -21.79 22.11 -6.27
N GLY A 277 -22.65 21.89 -5.28
CA GLY A 277 -23.97 22.50 -5.12
C GLY A 277 -25.07 21.90 -6.01
N GLN A 278 -24.77 20.86 -6.79
CA GLN A 278 -25.74 20.24 -7.67
C GLN A 278 -26.53 19.14 -6.94
N MET A 279 -27.84 19.14 -7.19
CA MET A 279 -28.76 18.10 -6.74
C MET A 279 -29.03 17.08 -7.87
N SER A 280 -29.06 15.79 -7.52
CA SER A 280 -29.34 14.69 -8.44
C SER A 280 -30.82 14.59 -8.82
N ALA A 281 -31.11 13.75 -9.81
CA ALA A 281 -32.43 13.13 -9.94
C ALA A 281 -32.61 12.06 -8.83
N PRO A 282 -33.82 11.55 -8.58
CA PRO A 282 -34.02 10.43 -7.67
C PRO A 282 -33.15 9.21 -8.06
N VAL A 283 -32.39 8.70 -7.10
CA VAL A 283 -31.45 7.59 -7.26
C VAL A 283 -31.93 6.40 -6.45
N HIS A 284 -32.04 5.24 -7.09
CA HIS A 284 -32.39 4.00 -6.40
C HIS A 284 -31.12 3.29 -5.91
N SER A 285 -31.07 2.95 -4.63
CA SER A 285 -29.98 2.22 -3.97
C SER A 285 -30.51 0.98 -3.25
N SER A 286 -29.62 0.19 -2.63
CA SER A 286 -30.03 -0.93 -1.77
C SER A 286 -30.89 -0.51 -0.56
N PHE A 287 -30.88 0.77 -0.17
CA PHE A 287 -31.62 1.31 0.96
C PHE A 287 -32.94 2.00 0.57
N GLY A 288 -33.24 2.13 -0.72
CA GLY A 288 -34.43 2.79 -1.23
C GLY A 288 -34.11 3.92 -2.20
N TRP A 289 -34.97 4.94 -2.25
CA TRP A 289 -34.82 6.07 -3.16
C TRP A 289 -34.23 7.28 -2.45
N HIS A 290 -33.28 7.94 -3.11
CA HIS A 290 -32.53 9.06 -2.55
C HIS A 290 -32.56 10.27 -3.49
N LEU A 291 -32.72 11.45 -2.91
CA LEU A 291 -32.32 12.70 -3.55
C LEU A 291 -30.99 13.13 -2.95
N ILE A 292 -29.97 13.37 -3.78
CA ILE A 292 -28.58 13.56 -3.34
C ILE A 292 -28.13 14.96 -3.75
N GLU A 293 -27.43 15.67 -2.86
CA GLU A 293 -26.78 16.93 -3.20
C GLU A 293 -25.31 16.91 -2.76
N LEU A 294 -24.42 17.25 -3.68
CA LEU A 294 -22.99 17.37 -3.41
C LEU A 294 -22.71 18.77 -2.87
N LEU A 295 -22.33 18.89 -1.60
CA LEU A 295 -22.04 20.17 -0.97
C LEU A 295 -20.61 20.64 -1.24
N ASP A 296 -19.64 19.73 -1.11
CA ASP A 296 -18.24 20.05 -1.34
C ASP A 296 -17.37 18.81 -1.61
N THR A 297 -16.13 19.04 -2.03
CA THR A 297 -15.12 17.99 -2.24
C THR A 297 -13.77 18.49 -1.76
N ARG A 298 -13.04 17.67 -1.00
CA ARG A 298 -11.70 17.99 -0.51
C ARG A 298 -10.75 16.82 -0.71
N LYS A 299 -9.47 17.12 -0.94
CA LYS A 299 -8.40 16.13 -0.89
C LYS A 299 -7.79 16.18 0.51
N VAL A 300 -7.84 15.06 1.22
CA VAL A 300 -7.21 14.92 2.54
C VAL A 300 -5.97 14.05 2.39
N ASP A 301 -4.85 14.53 2.93
CA ASP A 301 -3.67 13.70 3.10
C ASP A 301 -3.93 12.67 4.20
N LYS A 302 -4.05 11.39 3.81
CA LYS A 302 -4.22 10.26 4.73
C LYS A 302 -2.93 9.45 4.86
N THR A 303 -1.78 10.03 4.50
CA THR A 303 -0.49 9.34 4.53
C THR A 303 -0.16 8.82 5.93
N ASP A 304 -0.41 9.60 6.99
CA ASP A 304 -0.21 9.16 8.38
C ASP A 304 -1.13 7.99 8.77
N ALA A 305 -2.42 8.07 8.46
CA ALA A 305 -3.38 6.99 8.73
C ALA A 305 -3.01 5.70 7.98
N ALA A 306 -2.65 5.80 6.71
CA ALA A 306 -2.22 4.67 5.90
C ALA A 306 -0.88 4.08 6.40
N GLN A 307 0.05 4.92 6.88
CA GLN A 307 1.29 4.48 7.52
C GLN A 307 1.02 3.74 8.83
N LYS A 308 0.09 4.21 9.66
CA LYS A 308 -0.33 3.53 10.89
C LYS A 308 -1.00 2.18 10.61
N ASP A 309 -1.87 2.10 9.60
CA ASP A 309 -2.46 0.82 9.19
C ASP A 309 -1.41 -0.17 8.70
N ARG A 310 -0.44 0.31 7.90
CA ARG A 310 0.69 -0.51 7.46
C ARG A 310 1.55 -0.96 8.64
N ALA A 311 1.89 -0.06 9.56
CA ALA A 311 2.66 -0.35 10.77
C ALA A 311 1.96 -1.38 11.64
N TYR A 312 0.65 -1.22 11.86
CA TYR A 312 -0.16 -2.16 12.62
C TYR A 312 -0.13 -3.56 12.00
N ARG A 313 -0.36 -3.68 10.68
CA ARG A 313 -0.30 -4.98 9.98
C ARG A 313 1.09 -5.62 10.08
N MET A 314 2.15 -4.83 9.95
CA MET A 314 3.53 -5.32 10.09
C MET A 314 3.82 -5.83 11.51
N LEU A 315 3.43 -5.07 12.55
CA LEU A 315 3.58 -5.48 13.94
C LEU A 315 2.76 -6.73 14.25
N MET A 316 1.51 -6.77 13.79
CA MET A 316 0.64 -7.93 13.97
C MET A 316 1.25 -9.18 13.34
N ASN A 317 1.75 -9.09 12.11
CA ASN A 317 2.41 -10.21 11.43
C ASN A 317 3.70 -10.63 12.14
N ARG A 318 4.52 -9.68 12.61
CA ARG A 318 5.75 -9.97 13.35
C ARG A 318 5.45 -10.68 14.67
N LYS A 319 4.56 -10.12 15.49
CA LYS A 319 4.14 -10.74 16.76
C LYS A 319 3.48 -12.09 16.55
N PHE A 320 2.67 -12.23 15.51
CA PHE A 320 2.10 -13.52 15.13
C PHE A 320 3.19 -14.54 14.79
N SER A 321 4.22 -14.16 14.02
CA SER A 321 5.33 -15.06 13.70
C SER A 321 6.20 -15.43 14.91
N GLU A 322 6.28 -14.56 15.91
CA GLU A 322 7.03 -14.79 17.16
C GLU A 322 6.27 -15.70 18.12
N GLU A 323 4.99 -15.42 18.35
CA GLU A 323 4.09 -16.22 19.20
C GLU A 323 3.74 -17.58 18.57
N ALA A 324 3.73 -17.68 17.24
CA ALA A 324 3.53 -18.93 16.53
C ALA A 324 4.78 -19.83 16.50
N ARG A 325 5.94 -19.37 17.01
CA ARG A 325 7.13 -20.25 17.09
C ARG A 325 6.81 -21.41 18.03
N PRO A 326 7.03 -22.67 17.60
CA PRO A 326 6.92 -23.79 18.51
C PRO A 326 7.94 -23.59 19.63
N GLY A 327 7.46 -23.51 20.86
CA GLY A 327 8.32 -23.71 22.02
C GLY A 327 8.95 -25.09 21.88
N CYS A 328 10.28 -25.14 21.78
CA CYS A 328 11.04 -26.37 22.02
C CYS A 328 10.74 -26.84 23.45
N LYS A 329 9.68 -27.63 23.60
CA LYS A 329 9.42 -28.56 24.71
C LYS A 329 8.28 -29.47 24.28
N ASN A 330 8.67 -30.65 23.80
CA ASN A 330 7.87 -31.86 23.61
C ASN A 330 6.78 -31.86 22.54
N SER A 331 7.14 -32.20 21.30
CA SER A 331 6.34 -33.12 20.46
C SER A 331 7.17 -33.57 19.24
N GLU A 332 7.05 -34.86 18.94
CA GLU A 332 7.81 -35.65 17.97
C GLU A 332 7.79 -35.13 16.52
N PRO A 333 8.77 -35.52 15.67
CA PRO A 333 8.87 -35.02 14.30
C PRO A 333 7.69 -35.48 13.44
N VAL A 334 6.97 -34.50 12.88
CA VAL A 334 5.97 -34.72 11.83
C VAL A 334 6.70 -35.12 10.54
N LEU A 335 6.44 -36.33 10.07
CA LEU A 335 6.85 -36.85 8.77
C LEU A 335 6.45 -35.87 7.66
N THR A 336 7.46 -35.28 7.02
CA THR A 336 7.31 -34.52 5.78
C THR A 336 7.08 -35.52 4.64
N LEU A 337 5.82 -35.72 4.23
CA LEU A 337 5.55 -36.34 2.95
C LEU A 337 5.92 -35.32 1.87
N ARG A 338 7.11 -35.49 1.29
CA ARG A 338 7.50 -34.83 0.04
C ARG A 338 6.79 -35.57 -1.10
N PHE A 339 6.02 -34.83 -1.88
CA PHE A 339 5.58 -35.23 -3.20
C PHE A 339 6.64 -34.82 -4.23
#